data_AF-A0A969MYY1-F1
#
_entry.id   AF-A0A969MYY1-F1
#
_cell.length_a   1.000
_cell.length_b   1.000
_cell.length_c   1.000
_cell.angle_alpha   90.00
_cell.angle_beta   90.00
_cell.angle_gamma   90.00
#
_symmetry.space_group_name_H-M   'P 1'
#
loop_
_entity.id
_entity.type
_entity.pdbx_description
1 polymer ?
#
loop_
_entity_poly.entity_id
_entity_poly.type
_entity_poly.pdbx_seq_one_letter_code
_entity_poly.pdbx_strand_id
1 'polypeptide(L)'
;KEQIKTTTDQEISSAIEFINEDLSQARYIYDNATLNAPGNIAAQLPAVLDGTPILAFWKRKLIDNSVPNTAHATPLACRAANGNCSDAYVDALVAYYLVQPGDKGVWCRPDSAAANCPARITRVEIHDGIRDLSGTLYTAVEADQTKTPGFRPLNSPTDPRTPLTWTRDGTYPANLEQVLVNYIDRSTTPTLSATYCQQALSNPTTGNPAVAIPETTLRIASTTSNGFIACVDSSRSIAHISLRGNALRRSETNAQYSANKSAFFPTYKTTVRGQSTPLSIN
;
A
#
# COMPACT_ATOMS: atom_id res chain seq x y z
N LYS A 1 14.48 22.11 17.27
CA LYS A 1 13.90 20.82 17.72
C LYS A 1 12.38 20.80 17.58
N GLU A 2 11.66 21.85 17.95
CA GLU A 2 10.21 21.91 17.68
C GLU A 2 9.87 21.89 16.17
N GLN A 3 10.64 22.58 15.33
CA GLN A 3 10.40 22.55 13.88
C GLN A 3 10.49 21.13 13.28
N ILE A 4 11.53 20.35 13.60
CA ILE A 4 11.68 18.98 13.09
C ILE A 4 10.55 18.06 13.58
N LYS A 5 10.05 18.29 14.80
CA LYS A 5 8.92 17.57 15.37
C LYS A 5 7.65 17.87 14.60
N THR A 6 7.30 19.15 14.44
CA THR A 6 6.10 19.57 13.70
C THR A 6 6.11 19.09 12.25
N THR A 7 7.26 19.17 11.56
CA THR A 7 7.35 18.68 10.18
C THR A 7 7.13 17.18 10.09
N THR A 8 7.78 16.36 10.93
CA THR A 8 7.54 14.91 10.92
C THR A 8 6.11 14.57 11.34
N ASP A 9 5.52 15.30 12.28
CA ASP A 9 4.13 15.09 12.69
C ASP A 9 3.15 15.29 11.52
N GLN A 10 3.29 16.39 10.79
CA GLN A 10 2.49 16.68 9.58
C GLN A 10 2.69 15.63 8.50
N GLU A 11 3.93 15.25 8.18
CA GLU A 11 4.23 14.24 7.16
C GLU A 11 3.62 12.88 7.51
N ILE A 12 3.65 12.47 8.78
CA ILE A 12 3.08 11.19 9.22
C ILE A 12 1.55 11.24 9.20
N SER A 13 0.93 12.35 9.60
CA SER A 13 -0.53 12.54 9.49
C SER A 13 -0.99 12.47 8.03
N SER A 14 -0.34 13.20 7.14
CA SER A 14 -0.68 13.18 5.72
C SER A 14 -0.45 11.79 5.09
N ALA A 15 0.60 11.07 5.52
CA ALA A 15 0.86 9.71 5.04
C ALA A 15 -0.22 8.72 5.48
N ILE A 16 -0.68 8.78 6.74
CA ILE A 16 -1.74 7.88 7.21
C ILE A 16 -3.09 8.22 6.57
N GLU A 17 -3.37 9.50 6.32
CA GLU A 17 -4.56 9.96 5.59
C GLU A 17 -4.56 9.46 4.15
N PHE A 18 -3.42 9.57 3.46
CA PHE A 18 -3.25 9.05 2.11
C PHE A 18 -3.49 7.53 2.05
N ILE A 19 -2.88 6.76 2.97
CA ILE A 19 -3.10 5.30 3.05
C ILE A 19 -4.58 4.99 3.34
N ASN A 20 -5.24 5.78 4.20
CA ASN A 20 -6.65 5.62 4.53
C ASN A 20 -7.55 5.83 3.30
N GLU A 21 -7.33 6.88 2.53
CA GLU A 21 -8.06 7.15 1.29
C GLU A 21 -7.90 5.99 0.30
N ASP A 22 -6.68 5.50 0.13
CA ASP A 22 -6.35 4.38 -0.75
C ASP A 22 -7.06 3.08 -0.32
N LEU A 23 -7.03 2.77 0.98
CA LEU A 23 -7.69 1.60 1.57
C LEU A 23 -9.22 1.70 1.54
N SER A 24 -9.78 2.90 1.62
CA SER A 24 -11.23 3.12 1.51
C SER A 24 -11.79 2.70 0.15
N GLN A 25 -10.93 2.60 -0.87
CA GLN A 25 -11.26 2.15 -2.22
C GLN A 25 -10.88 0.68 -2.46
N ALA A 26 -10.34 -0.01 -1.44
CA ALA A 26 -9.89 -1.39 -1.57
C ALA A 26 -11.07 -2.34 -1.74
N ARG A 27 -11.00 -3.22 -2.73
CA ARG A 27 -11.93 -4.36 -2.91
C ARG A 27 -11.42 -5.64 -2.26
N TYR A 28 -10.11 -5.77 -2.10
CA TYR A 28 -9.50 -6.92 -1.46
C TYR A 28 -8.18 -6.50 -0.84
N ILE A 29 -7.97 -6.80 0.43
CA ILE A 29 -6.74 -6.48 1.17
C ILE A 29 -6.07 -7.80 1.54
N TYR A 30 -4.79 -7.94 1.20
CA TYR A 30 -4.03 -9.14 1.53
C TYR A 30 -3.63 -9.12 3.01
N ASP A 31 -3.96 -10.19 3.72
CA ASP A 31 -3.44 -10.48 5.06
C ASP A 31 -2.02 -11.06 5.02
N ASN A 32 -1.44 -11.34 6.20
CA ASN A 32 -0.09 -11.85 6.26
C ASN A 32 0.04 -13.25 5.64
N ALA A 33 -0.99 -14.09 5.73
CA ALA A 33 -0.97 -15.44 5.17
C ALA A 33 -0.94 -15.41 3.64
N THR A 34 -1.64 -14.47 3.02
CA THR A 34 -1.73 -14.35 1.56
C THR A 34 -0.65 -13.43 0.98
N LEU A 35 -0.14 -12.47 1.78
CA LEU A 35 0.97 -11.60 1.39
C LEU A 35 2.32 -12.29 1.48
N ASN A 36 2.58 -13.09 2.53
CA ASN A 36 3.93 -13.58 2.88
C ASN A 36 4.12 -15.12 2.81
N ALA A 37 3.14 -15.92 2.38
CA ALA A 37 3.32 -17.37 2.19
C ALA A 37 4.17 -17.78 0.97
N PRO A 38 4.76 -18.99 0.89
CA PRO A 38 5.46 -19.44 -0.31
C PRO A 38 4.56 -19.39 -1.57
N GLY A 39 5.03 -18.73 -2.65
CA GLY A 39 4.25 -18.54 -3.89
C GLY A 39 3.20 -17.42 -3.85
N ASN A 40 3.26 -16.55 -2.84
CA ASN A 40 2.35 -15.44 -2.60
C ASN A 40 2.37 -14.30 -3.65
N ILE A 41 1.49 -13.33 -3.39
CA ILE A 41 1.45 -12.07 -4.12
C ILE A 41 2.73 -11.23 -3.96
N ALA A 42 3.43 -11.25 -2.83
CA ALA A 42 4.65 -10.46 -2.64
C ALA A 42 5.73 -10.76 -3.69
N ALA A 43 5.87 -12.01 -4.12
CA ALA A 43 6.76 -12.41 -5.21
C ALA A 43 6.31 -11.91 -6.60
N GLN A 44 5.01 -11.61 -6.75
CA GLN A 44 4.42 -11.09 -7.98
C GLN A 44 4.46 -9.56 -8.05
N LEU A 45 4.64 -8.86 -6.92
CA LEU A 45 4.71 -7.40 -6.88
C LEU A 45 6.02 -6.88 -7.51
N PRO A 46 6.06 -5.59 -7.91
CA PRO A 46 7.31 -4.95 -8.31
C PRO A 46 8.37 -5.03 -7.21
N ALA A 47 9.61 -5.33 -7.60
CA ALA A 47 10.71 -5.35 -6.66
C ALA A 47 11.10 -3.91 -6.30
N VAL A 48 11.20 -3.62 -5.01
CA VAL A 48 11.72 -2.36 -4.48
C VAL A 48 13.04 -2.69 -3.80
N LEU A 49 14.12 -2.01 -4.18
CA LEU A 49 15.43 -2.20 -3.58
C LEU A 49 15.35 -1.95 -2.06
N ASP A 50 15.79 -2.93 -1.28
CA ASP A 50 15.71 -2.96 0.19
C ASP A 50 14.30 -2.72 0.78
N GLY A 51 13.27 -2.92 -0.05
CA GLY A 51 11.87 -2.78 0.30
C GLY A 51 11.25 -4.12 0.69
N THR A 52 10.59 -4.16 1.85
CA THR A 52 9.73 -5.27 2.24
C THR A 52 8.26 -4.87 2.09
N PRO A 53 7.41 -5.61 1.35
CA PRO A 53 5.97 -5.33 1.31
C PRO A 53 5.36 -5.43 2.71
N ILE A 54 4.62 -4.40 3.11
CA ILE A 54 3.98 -4.30 4.45
C ILE A 54 2.47 -4.11 4.38
N LEU A 55 1.92 -3.86 3.18
CA LEU A 55 0.50 -3.78 2.91
C LEU A 55 0.31 -3.91 1.40
N ALA A 56 -0.64 -4.73 0.95
CA ALA A 56 -1.02 -4.81 -0.45
C ALA A 56 -2.54 -4.98 -0.57
N PHE A 57 -3.14 -4.39 -1.60
CA PHE A 57 -4.57 -4.49 -1.86
C PHE A 57 -4.93 -4.15 -3.29
N TRP A 58 -6.06 -4.68 -3.73
CA TRP A 58 -6.70 -4.33 -4.99
C TRP A 58 -7.67 -3.19 -4.79
N LYS A 59 -7.64 -2.18 -5.66
CA LYS A 59 -8.62 -1.09 -5.73
C LYS A 59 -9.15 -0.89 -7.14
N ARG A 60 -10.25 -0.14 -7.28
CA ARG A 60 -10.68 0.41 -8.57
C ARG A 60 -10.11 1.80 -8.71
N LYS A 61 -9.25 2.01 -9.70
CA LYS A 61 -8.68 3.31 -10.03
C LYS A 61 -9.59 4.01 -11.02
N LEU A 62 -10.03 5.22 -10.67
CA LEU A 62 -10.66 6.13 -11.62
C LEU A 62 -9.59 6.69 -12.56
N ILE A 63 -9.84 6.62 -13.86
CA ILE A 63 -9.06 7.27 -14.88
C ILE A 63 -9.97 8.30 -15.56
N ASP A 64 -9.65 9.56 -15.35
CA ASP A 64 -10.48 10.66 -15.83
C ASP A 64 -10.35 10.83 -17.34
N ASN A 65 -11.45 11.26 -17.97
CA ASN A 65 -11.50 11.66 -19.38
C ASN A 65 -10.89 10.63 -20.34
N SER A 66 -11.32 9.37 -20.22
CA SER A 66 -10.55 8.25 -20.71
C SER A 66 -11.30 7.36 -21.69
N VAL A 67 -12.63 7.42 -21.71
CA VAL A 67 -13.49 6.70 -22.65
C VAL A 67 -13.90 7.64 -23.77
N PRO A 68 -13.50 7.35 -25.03
CA PRO A 68 -13.87 8.19 -26.16
C PRO A 68 -15.37 8.08 -26.47
N ASN A 69 -15.95 9.17 -26.96
CA ASN A 69 -17.33 9.23 -27.43
C ASN A 69 -17.41 9.03 -28.96
N THR A 70 -18.61 9.11 -29.55
CA THR A 70 -18.79 8.93 -31.01
C THR A 70 -18.08 9.97 -31.88
N ALA A 71 -17.67 11.12 -31.33
CA ALA A 71 -16.93 12.16 -32.04
C ALA A 71 -15.41 11.91 -32.09
N HIS A 72 -14.88 10.99 -31.28
CA HIS A 72 -13.45 10.70 -31.20
C HIS A 72 -13.18 9.19 -31.20
N ALA A 73 -12.23 8.73 -32.01
CA ALA A 73 -11.95 7.29 -32.10
C ALA A 73 -11.06 6.73 -30.96
N THR A 74 -10.37 7.61 -30.21
CA THR A 74 -9.35 7.21 -29.23
C THR A 74 -9.37 8.10 -27.98
N PRO A 75 -8.93 7.58 -26.81
CA PRO A 75 -8.77 8.37 -25.58
C PRO A 75 -7.89 9.60 -25.77
N LEU A 76 -6.75 9.47 -26.45
CA LEU A 76 -5.81 10.57 -26.69
C LEU A 76 -6.46 11.72 -27.49
N ALA A 77 -7.16 11.39 -28.59
CA ALA A 77 -7.86 12.40 -29.40
C ALA A 77 -9.00 13.05 -28.63
N CYS A 78 -9.69 12.28 -27.78
CA CYS A 78 -10.78 12.77 -26.97
C CYS A 78 -10.30 13.77 -25.89
N ARG A 79 -9.20 13.45 -25.19
CA ARG A 79 -8.64 14.31 -24.14
C ARG A 79 -8.12 15.63 -24.70
N ALA A 80 -7.46 15.59 -25.86
CA ALA A 80 -6.96 16.78 -26.56
C ALA A 80 -8.07 17.75 -27.01
N ALA A 81 -9.31 17.27 -27.14
CA ALA A 81 -10.47 18.06 -27.58
C ALA A 81 -11.23 18.75 -26.43
N ASN A 82 -10.66 18.84 -25.22
CA ASN A 82 -11.22 19.52 -24.05
C ASN A 82 -12.60 18.99 -23.57
N GLY A 83 -12.73 17.67 -23.41
CA GLY A 83 -13.56 17.15 -22.31
C GLY A 83 -14.97 16.65 -22.63
N ASN A 84 -15.15 15.86 -23.69
CA ASN A 84 -16.37 15.04 -23.84
C ASN A 84 -16.11 13.54 -23.65
N CYS A 85 -15.04 13.17 -22.97
CA CYS A 85 -14.72 11.78 -22.67
C CYS A 85 -15.35 11.41 -21.33
N SER A 86 -15.90 10.21 -21.24
CA SER A 86 -16.34 9.70 -19.94
C SER A 86 -15.15 9.15 -19.17
N ASP A 87 -15.26 9.08 -17.85
CA ASP A 87 -14.25 8.44 -17.01
C ASP A 87 -14.35 6.91 -17.11
N ALA A 88 -13.22 6.23 -16.89
CA ALA A 88 -13.20 4.77 -16.76
C ALA A 88 -12.73 4.35 -15.37
N TYR A 89 -13.13 3.13 -14.97
CA TYR A 89 -12.53 2.45 -13.85
C TYR A 89 -11.66 1.30 -14.34
N VAL A 90 -10.42 1.25 -13.90
CA VAL A 90 -9.53 0.10 -14.10
C VAL A 90 -9.19 -0.57 -12.78
N ASP A 91 -8.79 -1.82 -12.85
CA ASP A 91 -8.28 -2.52 -11.68
C ASP A 91 -6.82 -2.14 -11.44
N ALA A 92 -6.50 -1.85 -10.18
CA ALA A 92 -5.16 -1.52 -9.74
C ALA A 92 -4.77 -2.37 -8.54
N LEU A 93 -3.51 -2.81 -8.52
CA LEU A 93 -2.86 -3.45 -7.38
C LEU A 93 -1.89 -2.44 -6.77
N VAL A 94 -2.13 -2.11 -5.51
CA VAL A 94 -1.31 -1.18 -4.72
C VAL A 94 -0.54 -1.97 -3.68
N ALA A 95 0.74 -1.63 -3.52
CA ALA A 95 1.59 -2.17 -2.47
C ALA A 95 2.39 -1.06 -1.80
N TYR A 96 2.43 -1.11 -0.47
CA TYR A 96 3.29 -0.27 0.35
C TYR A 96 4.47 -1.10 0.84
N TYR A 97 5.65 -0.48 0.82
CA TYR A 97 6.91 -1.12 1.21
C TYR A 97 7.54 -0.34 2.34
N LEU A 98 8.02 -1.05 3.35
CA LEU A 98 8.98 -0.52 4.30
C LEU A 98 10.35 -0.66 3.66
N VAL A 99 10.89 0.46 3.20
CA VAL A 99 12.26 0.51 2.69
C VAL A 99 13.18 0.81 3.85
N GLN A 100 13.99 -0.19 4.18
CA GLN A 100 15.10 -0.04 5.12
C GLN A 100 16.36 0.18 4.29
N PRO A 101 17.33 0.96 4.78
CA PRO A 101 18.38 1.37 3.88
C PRO A 101 19.37 0.24 3.57
N GLY A 102 19.44 -0.11 2.30
CA GLY A 102 20.69 -0.25 1.57
C GLY A 102 20.87 0.99 0.67
N ASP A 103 22.11 1.45 0.60
CA ASP A 103 22.65 2.55 -0.19
C ASP A 103 22.31 4.04 0.07
N LYS A 104 23.34 4.84 -0.23
CA LYS A 104 23.65 6.21 0.20
C LYS A 104 22.90 7.29 -0.59
N GLY A 105 21.59 7.36 -0.46
CA GLY A 105 20.79 8.42 -1.11
C GLY A 105 20.91 9.80 -0.44
N VAL A 106 20.50 10.86 -1.15
CA VAL A 106 20.37 12.26 -0.63
C VAL A 106 19.49 12.38 0.63
N TRP A 107 18.72 11.34 0.93
CA TRP A 107 17.79 11.20 2.06
C TRP A 107 18.47 10.69 3.35
N CYS A 108 19.73 10.26 3.25
CA CYS A 108 20.57 9.87 4.36
C CYS A 108 21.20 11.12 5.00
N ARG A 109 20.38 11.93 5.67
CA ARG A 109 20.85 13.04 6.52
C ARG A 109 20.52 12.76 7.98
N PRO A 110 21.43 13.08 8.94
CA PRO A 110 22.68 13.82 8.76
C PRO A 110 23.91 12.98 8.31
N ASP A 111 23.80 11.66 8.21
CA ASP A 111 24.92 10.76 7.87
C ASP A 111 24.72 10.08 6.52
N SER A 112 25.72 10.20 5.63
CA SER A 112 25.77 9.56 4.32
C SER A 112 26.01 8.04 4.35
N ALA A 113 26.27 7.45 5.52
CA ALA A 113 26.42 6.00 5.66
C ALA A 113 25.07 5.27 5.51
N ALA A 114 25.00 4.31 4.58
CA ALA A 114 23.80 3.53 4.29
C ALA A 114 23.17 2.88 5.54
N ALA A 115 23.98 2.35 6.46
CA ALA A 115 23.49 1.73 7.70
C ALA A 115 22.68 2.70 8.60
N ASN A 116 22.88 4.00 8.42
CA ASN A 116 22.38 5.06 9.28
C ASN A 116 21.32 5.94 8.60
N CYS A 117 20.73 5.51 7.49
CA CYS A 117 19.62 6.25 6.89
C CYS A 117 18.29 5.97 7.62
N PRO A 118 17.35 6.92 7.62
CA PRO A 118 15.99 6.67 8.12
C PRO A 118 15.28 5.62 7.25
N ALA A 119 14.38 4.85 7.85
CA ALA A 119 13.44 4.03 7.08
C ALA A 119 12.37 4.93 6.45
N ARG A 120 11.74 4.45 5.38
CA ARG A 120 10.69 5.17 4.65
C ARG A 120 9.60 4.22 4.19
N ILE A 121 8.43 4.78 3.95
CA ILE A 121 7.36 4.08 3.24
C ILE A 121 7.40 4.52 1.78
N THR A 122 7.49 3.55 0.89
CA THR A 122 7.22 3.77 -0.53
C THR A 122 5.94 3.08 -0.95
N ARG A 123 5.34 3.60 -2.00
CA ARG A 123 4.11 3.09 -2.59
C ARG A 123 4.39 2.71 -4.03
N VAL A 124 3.87 1.58 -4.44
CA VAL A 124 3.85 1.15 -5.84
C VAL A 124 2.40 0.90 -6.22
N GLU A 125 2.01 1.37 -7.40
CA GLU A 125 0.71 1.09 -7.99
C GLU A 125 0.93 0.60 -9.42
N ILE A 126 0.35 -0.55 -9.73
CA ILE A 126 0.28 -1.10 -11.09
C ILE A 126 -1.18 -1.30 -11.45
N HIS A 127 -1.54 -1.10 -12.72
CA HIS A 127 -2.95 -1.13 -13.13
C HIS A 127 -3.15 -1.61 -14.57
N ASP A 128 -4.39 -2.00 -14.87
CA ASP A 128 -4.80 -2.28 -16.24
C ASP A 128 -4.87 -0.98 -17.07
N GLY A 129 -4.89 -1.13 -18.40
CA GLY A 129 -5.18 -0.03 -19.30
C GLY A 129 -6.66 0.06 -19.64
N ILE A 130 -7.03 1.15 -20.30
CA ILE A 130 -8.41 1.36 -20.77
C ILE A 130 -8.69 0.43 -21.95
N ARG A 131 -9.86 -0.19 -21.94
CA ARG A 131 -10.35 -1.07 -23.02
C ARG A 131 -11.52 -0.44 -23.75
N ASP A 132 -11.63 -0.75 -25.03
CA ASP A 132 -12.83 -0.47 -25.82
C ASP A 132 -13.97 -1.44 -25.45
N LEU A 133 -15.13 -1.25 -26.08
CA LEU A 133 -16.32 -2.11 -25.87
C LEU A 133 -16.11 -3.56 -26.34
N SER A 134 -15.08 -3.84 -27.13
CA SER A 134 -14.70 -5.21 -27.53
C SER A 134 -13.78 -5.90 -26.51
N GLY A 135 -13.31 -5.18 -25.50
CA GLY A 135 -12.35 -5.66 -24.51
C GLY A 135 -10.89 -5.49 -24.92
N THR A 136 -10.61 -4.82 -26.04
CA THR A 136 -9.26 -4.58 -26.57
C THR A 136 -8.68 -3.31 -25.94
N LEU A 137 -7.39 -3.34 -25.56
CA LEU A 137 -6.72 -2.16 -25.01
C LEU A 137 -6.59 -1.06 -26.08
N TYR A 138 -6.89 0.17 -25.70
CA TYR A 138 -6.55 1.32 -26.53
C TYR A 138 -5.03 1.50 -26.61
N THR A 139 -4.52 1.77 -27.82
CA THR A 139 -3.09 2.01 -28.07
C THR A 139 -2.72 3.49 -28.12
N ALA A 140 -3.66 4.35 -28.54
CA ALA A 140 -3.51 5.80 -28.54
C ALA A 140 -4.09 6.37 -27.24
N VAL A 141 -3.29 6.33 -26.19
CA VAL A 141 -3.63 6.72 -24.80
C VAL A 141 -2.51 7.57 -24.21
N GLU A 142 -2.84 8.31 -23.14
CA GLU A 142 -1.83 8.99 -22.31
C GLU A 142 -1.07 8.00 -21.42
N ALA A 143 0.03 8.47 -20.81
CA ALA A 143 0.87 7.63 -19.95
C ALA A 143 0.13 7.07 -18.72
N ASP A 144 -0.75 7.88 -18.11
CA ASP A 144 -1.60 7.51 -16.96
C ASP A 144 -2.74 6.55 -17.31
N GLN A 145 -3.02 6.39 -18.60
CA GLN A 145 -4.08 5.56 -19.18
C GLN A 145 -3.58 4.21 -19.70
N THR A 146 -2.26 4.06 -19.81
CA THR A 146 -1.61 2.87 -20.35
C THR A 146 -1.53 1.77 -19.29
N LYS A 147 -1.74 0.51 -19.70
CA LYS A 147 -1.50 -0.65 -18.83
C LYS A 147 -0.06 -0.65 -18.35
N THR A 148 0.17 -0.82 -17.06
CA THR A 148 1.54 -0.97 -16.54
C THR A 148 2.17 -2.24 -17.12
N PRO A 149 3.39 -2.20 -17.70
CA PRO A 149 4.09 -3.41 -18.13
C PRO A 149 4.26 -4.37 -16.94
N GLY A 150 4.08 -5.67 -17.16
CA GLY A 150 4.05 -6.66 -16.08
C GLY A 150 2.65 -6.90 -15.49
N PHE A 151 1.68 -6.01 -15.73
CA PHE A 151 0.33 -6.16 -15.19
C PHE A 151 -0.52 -7.15 -16.00
N ARG A 152 -1.12 -8.11 -15.30
CA ARG A 152 -2.10 -9.04 -15.83
C ARG A 152 -3.52 -8.61 -15.40
N PRO A 153 -4.49 -8.49 -16.31
CA PRO A 153 -5.89 -8.25 -15.93
C PRO A 153 -6.47 -9.40 -15.10
N LEU A 154 -7.42 -9.10 -14.20
CA LEU A 154 -8.17 -10.14 -13.51
C LEU A 154 -9.11 -10.84 -14.50
N ASN A 155 -9.05 -12.17 -14.57
CA ASN A 155 -9.93 -12.96 -15.45
C ASN A 155 -11.41 -12.86 -15.06
N SER A 156 -11.69 -12.53 -13.80
CA SER A 156 -13.03 -12.28 -13.25
C SER A 156 -12.93 -11.16 -12.20
N PRO A 157 -13.07 -9.89 -12.59
CA PRO A 157 -12.91 -8.74 -11.69
C PRO A 157 -14.02 -8.62 -10.63
N THR A 158 -15.09 -9.41 -10.77
CA THR A 158 -16.21 -9.48 -9.82
C THR A 158 -16.09 -10.64 -8.82
N ASP A 159 -15.26 -11.65 -9.08
CA ASP A 159 -15.01 -12.71 -8.10
C ASP A 159 -13.96 -12.23 -7.08
N PRO A 160 -14.33 -12.09 -5.80
CA PRO A 160 -13.42 -11.62 -4.74
C PRO A 160 -12.23 -12.55 -4.48
N ARG A 161 -12.20 -13.76 -5.05
CA ARG A 161 -11.09 -14.73 -4.92
C ARG A 161 -10.07 -14.63 -6.04
N THR A 162 -10.38 -13.98 -7.16
CA THR A 162 -9.46 -13.82 -8.30
C THR A 162 -8.13 -13.16 -7.90
N PRO A 163 -8.08 -12.20 -6.96
CA PRO A 163 -6.83 -11.68 -6.39
C PRO A 163 -5.86 -12.74 -5.85
N LEU A 164 -6.37 -13.86 -5.32
CA LEU A 164 -5.53 -14.88 -4.67
C LEU A 164 -4.73 -15.73 -5.66
N THR A 165 -5.19 -15.82 -6.90
CA THR A 165 -4.55 -16.63 -7.96
C THR A 165 -3.84 -15.79 -9.00
N TRP A 166 -3.77 -14.47 -8.76
CA TRP A 166 -3.16 -13.53 -9.69
C TRP A 166 -1.65 -13.74 -9.80
N THR A 167 -1.17 -13.74 -11.03
CA THR A 167 0.27 -13.75 -11.35
C THR A 167 0.57 -12.64 -12.34
N ARG A 168 1.75 -12.05 -12.21
CA ARG A 168 2.20 -10.99 -13.13
C ARG A 168 2.40 -11.56 -14.54
N ASP A 169 2.32 -10.68 -15.53
CA ASP A 169 2.51 -10.99 -16.95
C ASP A 169 3.65 -10.14 -17.52
N GLY A 170 4.88 -10.64 -17.37
CA GLY A 170 6.10 -10.00 -17.82
C GLY A 170 6.92 -9.31 -16.72
N THR A 171 7.71 -8.31 -17.12
CA THR A 171 8.58 -7.53 -16.23
C THR A 171 8.02 -6.13 -15.98
N TYR A 172 8.26 -5.63 -14.78
CA TYR A 172 7.89 -4.27 -14.42
C TYR A 172 8.95 -3.26 -14.89
N PRO A 173 8.55 -2.02 -15.20
CA PRO A 173 9.48 -0.92 -15.31
C PRO A 173 10.30 -0.72 -14.03
N ALA A 174 11.51 -0.19 -14.17
CA ALA A 174 12.28 0.29 -13.03
C ALA A 174 11.65 1.57 -12.43
N ASN A 175 11.90 1.83 -11.14
CA ASN A 175 11.52 3.05 -10.44
C ASN A 175 10.01 3.33 -10.42
N LEU A 176 9.18 2.30 -10.24
CA LEU A 176 7.73 2.46 -10.08
C LEU A 176 7.36 3.03 -8.69
N GLU A 177 8.29 2.98 -7.74
CA GLU A 177 8.05 3.40 -6.37
C GLU A 177 7.98 4.92 -6.22
N GLN A 178 6.98 5.36 -5.47
CA GLN A 178 6.79 6.72 -5.04
C GLN A 178 7.07 6.79 -3.54
N VAL A 179 7.94 7.71 -3.12
CA VAL A 179 8.21 7.91 -1.69
C VAL A 179 7.02 8.62 -1.07
N LEU A 180 6.34 7.97 -0.12
CA LEU A 180 5.23 8.57 0.61
C LEU A 180 5.74 9.39 1.79
N VAL A 181 6.57 8.78 2.64
CA VAL A 181 7.04 9.42 3.87
C VAL A 181 8.37 8.87 4.32
N ASN A 182 9.20 9.76 4.85
CA ASN A 182 10.53 9.45 5.38
C ASN A 182 10.53 9.44 6.91
N TYR A 183 11.67 9.09 7.50
CA TYR A 183 11.86 9.14 8.95
C TYR A 183 10.90 8.24 9.73
N ILE A 184 10.62 7.06 9.19
CA ILE A 184 9.87 6.02 9.89
C ILE A 184 10.74 5.44 11.00
N ASP A 185 10.12 5.27 12.17
CA ASP A 185 10.80 4.68 13.30
C ASP A 185 11.21 3.22 13.02
N ARG A 186 12.33 2.81 13.60
CA ARG A 186 12.88 1.45 13.43
C ARG A 186 12.92 0.68 14.73
N SER A 187 12.46 1.25 15.83
CA SER A 187 12.54 0.58 17.11
C SER A 187 11.49 -0.54 17.18
N THR A 188 11.83 -1.60 17.89
CA THR A 188 10.91 -2.69 18.27
C THR A 188 10.24 -2.42 19.62
N THR A 189 10.44 -1.23 20.18
CA THR A 189 9.94 -0.82 21.50
C THR A 189 8.78 0.17 21.38
N PRO A 190 7.76 0.11 22.25
CA PRO A 190 7.52 -0.97 23.20
C PRO A 190 7.15 -2.28 22.49
N THR A 191 7.42 -3.42 23.14
CA THR A 191 7.01 -4.72 22.62
C THR A 191 5.49 -4.74 22.45
N LEU A 192 5.02 -5.11 21.26
CA LEU A 192 3.59 -5.24 20.98
C LEU A 192 3.01 -6.47 21.69
N SER A 193 1.75 -6.38 22.10
CA SER A 193 1.01 -7.52 22.62
C SER A 193 0.97 -8.66 21.59
N ALA A 194 0.99 -9.91 22.07
CA ALA A 194 0.79 -11.08 21.23
C ALA A 194 -0.60 -11.14 20.58
N THR A 195 -1.54 -10.32 21.05
CA THR A 195 -2.93 -10.23 20.57
C THR A 195 -3.25 -8.84 20.00
N TYR A 196 -2.23 -8.06 19.62
CA TYR A 196 -2.40 -6.67 19.18
C TYR A 196 -3.39 -6.53 18.02
N CYS A 197 -3.20 -7.30 16.94
CA CYS A 197 -4.08 -7.24 15.78
C CYS A 197 -5.45 -7.87 16.03
N GLN A 198 -5.52 -8.91 16.84
CA GLN A 198 -6.80 -9.45 17.30
C GLN A 198 -7.62 -8.37 18.01
N GLN A 199 -7.04 -7.66 18.98
CA GLN A 199 -7.73 -6.58 19.69
C GLN A 199 -8.06 -5.40 18.78
N ALA A 200 -7.13 -4.98 17.91
CA ALA A 200 -7.33 -3.84 17.00
C ALA A 200 -8.44 -4.09 15.97
N LEU A 201 -8.72 -5.35 15.63
CA LEU A 201 -9.74 -5.77 14.67
C LEU A 201 -11.00 -6.35 15.33
N SER A 202 -11.15 -6.15 16.64
CA SER A 202 -12.30 -6.60 17.45
C SER A 202 -12.47 -8.13 17.53
N ASN A 203 -11.38 -8.85 17.75
CA ASN A 203 -11.28 -10.31 17.93
C ASN A 203 -11.99 -11.09 16.80
N PRO A 204 -11.48 -11.00 15.55
CA PRO A 204 -12.12 -11.65 14.42
C PRO A 204 -12.15 -13.17 14.57
N THR A 205 -13.23 -13.77 14.07
CA THR A 205 -13.44 -15.22 14.04
C THR A 205 -13.87 -15.68 12.66
N THR A 206 -13.63 -16.95 12.37
CA THR A 206 -14.04 -17.64 11.13
C THR A 206 -14.93 -18.84 11.44
N GLY A 207 -15.85 -19.16 10.54
CA GLY A 207 -16.64 -20.39 10.55
C GLY A 207 -17.73 -20.49 11.61
N ASN A 208 -18.37 -21.66 11.66
CA ASN A 208 -19.32 -22.07 12.70
C ASN A 208 -18.99 -23.52 13.14
N PRO A 209 -18.53 -23.75 14.39
CA PRO A 209 -18.38 -22.78 15.48
C PRO A 209 -17.29 -21.73 15.21
N ALA A 210 -17.42 -20.57 15.85
CA ALA A 210 -16.50 -19.45 15.68
C ALA A 210 -15.11 -19.79 16.21
N VAL A 211 -14.11 -19.79 15.33
CA VAL A 211 -12.69 -19.99 15.67
C VAL A 211 -11.95 -18.66 15.51
N ALA A 212 -11.17 -18.25 16.51
CA ALA A 212 -10.39 -17.02 16.46
C ALA A 212 -9.32 -17.07 15.36
N ILE A 213 -9.21 -15.99 14.57
CA ILE A 213 -8.15 -15.88 13.57
C ILE A 213 -6.80 -15.65 14.30
N PRO A 214 -5.74 -16.41 14.00
CA PRO A 214 -4.43 -16.24 14.63
C PRO A 214 -3.82 -14.86 14.38
N GLU A 215 -3.11 -14.31 15.38
CA GLU A 215 -2.33 -13.06 15.22
C GLU A 215 -1.34 -13.14 14.06
N THR A 216 -0.74 -14.31 13.83
CA THR A 216 0.21 -14.56 12.72
C THR A 216 -0.44 -14.46 11.33
N THR A 217 -1.75 -14.60 11.24
CA THR A 217 -2.51 -14.38 10.00
C THR A 217 -2.86 -12.91 9.84
N LEU A 218 -3.29 -12.25 10.92
CA LEU A 218 -3.74 -10.86 10.89
C LEU A 218 -2.59 -9.86 10.75
N ARG A 219 -1.49 -10.09 11.46
CA ARG A 219 -0.39 -9.13 11.57
C ARG A 219 0.59 -9.31 10.43
N ILE A 220 0.68 -8.31 9.55
CA ILE A 220 1.75 -8.20 8.57
C ILE A 220 3.00 -7.72 9.34
N ALA A 221 3.85 -8.67 9.71
CA ALA A 221 4.99 -8.38 10.57
C ALA A 221 6.15 -7.83 9.74
N SER A 222 6.50 -6.56 9.96
CA SER A 222 7.89 -6.13 9.83
C SER A 222 8.63 -6.63 11.07
N THR A 223 9.39 -7.73 10.96
CA THR A 223 10.12 -8.32 12.10
C THR A 223 11.20 -7.42 12.69
N THR A 224 11.43 -6.26 12.07
CA THR A 224 12.57 -5.39 12.32
C THR A 224 12.17 -3.99 12.82
N SER A 225 10.87 -3.68 12.95
CA SER A 225 10.41 -2.35 13.37
C SER A 225 8.91 -2.31 13.72
N ASN A 226 8.55 -1.55 14.76
CA ASN A 226 7.16 -1.17 15.10
C ASN A 226 6.76 0.19 14.49
N GLY A 227 7.58 0.75 13.61
CA GLY A 227 7.34 2.01 12.90
C GLY A 227 6.17 1.93 11.91
N PHE A 228 5.88 0.75 11.40
CA PHE A 228 4.67 0.48 10.62
C PHE A 228 4.11 -0.87 11.05
N ILE A 229 2.83 -0.89 11.42
CA ILE A 229 2.11 -2.11 11.78
C ILE A 229 0.83 -2.13 10.94
N ALA A 230 0.62 -3.20 10.19
CA ALA A 230 -0.64 -3.49 9.53
C ALA A 230 -1.26 -4.77 10.10
N CYS A 231 -2.51 -4.64 10.51
CA CYS A 231 -3.37 -5.73 10.90
C CYS A 231 -4.47 -5.84 9.86
N VAL A 232 -4.57 -6.96 9.16
CA VAL A 232 -5.54 -7.14 8.07
C VAL A 232 -6.41 -8.35 8.33
N ASP A 233 -7.71 -8.15 8.20
CA ASP A 233 -8.70 -9.22 8.11
C ASP A 233 -9.30 -9.19 6.71
N SER A 234 -8.77 -10.05 5.83
CA SER A 234 -9.19 -10.16 4.43
C SER A 234 -10.65 -10.61 4.29
N SER A 235 -11.19 -11.35 5.26
CA SER A 235 -12.56 -11.87 5.19
C SER A 235 -13.62 -10.77 5.35
N ARG A 236 -13.28 -9.74 6.14
CA ARG A 236 -14.11 -8.55 6.37
C ARG A 236 -13.62 -7.33 5.59
N SER A 237 -12.52 -7.43 4.85
CA SER A 237 -11.81 -6.32 4.19
C SER A 237 -11.58 -5.14 5.13
N ILE A 238 -11.09 -5.43 6.34
CA ILE A 238 -10.73 -4.42 7.34
C ILE A 238 -9.22 -4.42 7.53
N ALA A 239 -8.63 -3.23 7.53
CA ALA A 239 -7.23 -3.02 7.86
C ALA A 239 -7.11 -2.01 9.00
N HIS A 240 -6.33 -2.35 10.03
CA HIS A 240 -5.86 -1.41 11.04
C HIS A 240 -4.39 -1.11 10.79
N ILE A 241 -4.06 0.16 10.63
CA ILE A 241 -2.71 0.64 10.35
C ILE A 241 -2.25 1.51 11.50
N SER A 242 -1.03 1.29 11.97
CA SER A 242 -0.33 2.16 12.93
C SER A 242 1.00 2.59 12.32
N LEU A 243 1.20 3.89 12.18
CA LEU A 243 2.41 4.49 11.63
C LEU A 243 3.08 5.38 12.69
N ARG A 244 4.36 5.14 12.93
CA ARG A 244 5.18 5.91 13.86
C ARG A 244 6.39 6.50 13.16
N GLY A 245 6.46 7.83 13.20
CA GLY A 245 7.62 8.59 12.74
C GLY A 245 8.70 8.71 13.80
N ASN A 246 9.85 9.26 13.38
CA ASN A 246 11.02 9.52 14.21
C ASN A 246 11.65 10.85 13.80
N ALA A 247 11.18 11.93 14.43
CA ALA A 247 11.62 13.29 14.12
C ALA A 247 13.11 13.51 14.46
N LEU A 248 13.63 12.80 15.47
CA LEU A 248 15.03 12.93 15.89
C LEU A 248 16.00 12.53 14.80
N ARG A 249 15.61 11.63 13.89
CA ARG A 249 16.45 11.19 12.77
C ARG A 249 16.76 12.28 11.75
N ARG A 250 16.07 13.43 11.81
CA ARG A 250 16.42 14.63 11.04
C ARG A 250 17.70 15.33 11.52
N SER A 251 18.09 15.13 12.78
CA SER A 251 19.25 15.78 13.39
C SER A 251 20.23 14.84 14.10
N GLU A 252 19.78 13.63 14.46
CA GLU A 252 20.53 12.65 15.25
C GLU A 252 20.72 11.36 14.44
N THR A 253 21.95 10.87 14.41
CA THR A 253 22.28 9.56 13.83
C THR A 253 21.74 8.46 14.75
N ASN A 254 21.02 7.48 14.18
CA ASN A 254 20.49 6.31 14.87
C ASN A 254 19.59 6.56 16.08
N ALA A 255 18.89 7.71 16.13
CA ALA A 255 17.88 7.94 17.15
C ALA A 255 16.83 6.81 17.17
N GLN A 256 16.55 6.27 18.36
CA GLN A 256 15.59 5.21 18.62
C GLN A 256 14.47 5.73 19.51
N TYR A 257 13.30 5.10 19.42
CA TYR A 257 12.19 5.37 20.32
C TYR A 257 12.62 5.29 21.79
N SER A 258 12.20 6.29 22.56
CA SER A 258 12.31 6.33 24.02
C SER A 258 11.04 6.92 24.59
N ALA A 259 10.49 6.31 25.64
CA ALA A 259 9.28 6.80 26.30
C ALA A 259 9.45 8.25 26.79
N ASN A 260 10.64 8.62 27.25
CA ASN A 260 10.97 9.97 27.73
C ASN A 260 11.10 10.99 26.60
N LYS A 261 11.12 10.55 25.34
CA LYS A 261 11.20 11.40 24.14
C LYS A 261 10.02 11.15 23.19
N SER A 262 8.92 10.55 23.67
CA SER A 262 7.77 10.14 22.86
C SER A 262 7.19 11.27 22.00
N ALA A 263 7.31 12.52 22.45
CA ALA A 263 6.92 13.71 21.69
C ALA A 263 7.64 13.88 20.34
N PHE A 264 8.78 13.21 20.11
CA PHE A 264 9.51 13.19 18.84
C PHE A 264 9.18 11.97 17.97
N PHE A 265 8.26 11.12 18.41
CA PHE A 265 7.84 9.89 17.72
C PHE A 265 6.33 9.92 17.48
N PRO A 266 5.83 10.84 16.65
CA PRO A 266 4.42 10.97 16.37
C PRO A 266 3.89 9.63 15.85
N THR A 267 2.78 9.17 16.44
CA THR A 267 2.18 7.88 16.13
C THR A 267 0.73 8.10 15.79
N TYR A 268 0.33 7.69 14.60
CA TYR A 268 -1.05 7.77 14.14
C TYR A 268 -1.57 6.37 13.85
N LYS A 269 -2.87 6.18 14.10
CA LYS A 269 -3.55 4.91 13.92
C LYS A 269 -4.86 5.14 13.22
N THR A 270 -5.21 4.25 12.29
CA THR A 270 -6.50 4.25 11.63
C THR A 270 -7.00 2.82 11.44
N THR A 271 -8.31 2.65 11.42
CA THR A 271 -8.96 1.41 11.04
C THR A 271 -9.91 1.71 9.89
N VAL A 272 -9.71 1.02 8.78
CA VAL A 272 -10.39 1.28 7.51
C VAL A 272 -11.07 0.02 7.05
N ARG A 273 -12.29 0.16 6.54
CA ARG A 273 -13.00 -0.90 5.83
C ARG A 273 -12.99 -0.57 4.34
N GLY A 274 -12.54 -1.52 3.53
CA GLY A 274 -12.62 -1.43 2.07
C GLY A 274 -14.06 -1.59 1.56
N GLN A 275 -14.27 -1.37 0.27
CA GLN A 275 -15.57 -1.46 -0.41
C GLN A 275 -16.02 -2.88 -0.72
N SER A 276 -15.29 -3.91 -0.26
CA SER A 276 -15.68 -5.28 -0.56
C SER A 276 -17.00 -5.63 0.12
N THR A 277 -17.88 -6.32 -0.61
CA THR A 277 -18.92 -7.15 0.02
C THR A 277 -18.23 -8.28 0.79
N PRO A 278 -18.68 -8.63 2.01
CA PRO A 278 -18.11 -9.74 2.76
C PRO A 278 -18.15 -11.03 1.93
N LEU A 279 -17.07 -11.80 1.96
CA LEU A 279 -17.06 -13.16 1.43
C LEU A 279 -18.04 -14.00 2.28
N SER A 280 -19.27 -14.18 1.82
CA SER A 280 -20.18 -15.16 2.41
C SER A 280 -19.63 -16.55 2.07
N ILE A 281 -19.00 -17.18 3.04
CA ILE A 281 -18.60 -18.58 2.95
C ILE A 281 -19.88 -19.39 3.20
N ASN A 282 -20.46 -19.97 2.14
CA ASN A 282 -21.41 -21.08 2.25
C ASN A 282 -20.63 -22.39 2.29
#